data_AF-A0A918GU09-F1
#
_entry.id   AF-A0A918GU09-F1
#
_cell.length_a   1.000
_cell.length_b   1.000
_cell.length_c   1.000
_cell.angle_alpha   90.00
_cell.angle_beta   90.00
_cell.angle_gamma   90.00
#
_symmetry.space_group_name_H-M   'P 1'
#
loop_
_entity.id
_entity.type
_entity.pdbx_description
1 polymer ?
#
loop_
_entity_poly.entity_id
_entity_poly.type
_entity_poly.pdbx_seq_one_letter_code
_entity_poly.pdbx_strand_id
1 'polypeptide(L)'
;MDWREFGERMALLARDLLAQESVDATLERITHAATELVEGCDAAGILIVRDGEVRSVAPTDQVVVDSDRLQERLAQGPCFDVARSAAAERGFRITDFHDEPAHWPDYVVRARELGLGSMMGIMLYTDEEELGALDFYSRRRGAFTEASETAGWLLASHAAVAFSSARTHAQLEQAIGTRHTIGEAMGILMGSHRLTEEQAFQVLRRYSQDHNVKLRDVARRVCELGRLD
;
A
#
# COMPACT_ATOMS: atom_id res chain seq x y z
N MET A 1 -3.38 -28.12 4.35
CA MET A 1 -2.19 -27.43 3.80
C MET A 1 -1.02 -28.38 3.55
N ASP A 2 -0.55 -28.46 2.30
CA ASP A 2 0.73 -29.09 1.96
C ASP A 2 1.83 -28.01 2.00
N TRP A 3 2.72 -28.10 2.99
CA TRP A 3 3.77 -27.10 3.19
C TRP A 3 4.88 -27.15 2.14
N ARG A 4 5.07 -28.28 1.46
CA ARG A 4 6.04 -28.38 0.38
C ARG A 4 5.55 -27.59 -0.83
N GLU A 5 4.31 -27.85 -1.24
CA GLU A 5 3.68 -27.12 -2.35
C GLU A 5 3.59 -25.62 -2.04
N PHE A 6 3.18 -25.26 -0.81
CA PHE A 6 3.16 -23.87 -0.37
C PHE A 6 4.53 -23.21 -0.48
N GLY A 7 5.60 -23.87 -0.02
CA GLY A 7 6.97 -23.35 -0.12
C GLY A 7 7.43 -23.16 -1.57
N GLU A 8 7.12 -24.11 -2.45
CA GLU A 8 7.42 -24.01 -3.89
C GLU A 8 6.70 -22.82 -4.54
N ARG A 9 5.42 -22.60 -4.20
CA ARG A 9 4.62 -21.47 -4.69
C ARG A 9 5.08 -20.13 -4.10
N MET A 10 5.47 -20.08 -2.84
CA MET A 10 6.07 -18.90 -2.22
C MET A 10 7.38 -18.50 -2.88
N ALA A 11 8.22 -19.48 -3.24
CA ALA A 11 9.47 -19.21 -3.95
C ALA A 11 9.21 -18.64 -5.36
N LEU A 12 8.17 -19.12 -6.06
CA LEU A 12 7.74 -18.55 -7.33
C LEU A 12 7.21 -17.13 -7.16
N LEU A 13 6.35 -16.91 -6.17
CA LEU A 13 5.80 -15.60 -5.85
C LEU A 13 6.91 -14.57 -5.58
N ALA A 14 7.96 -14.93 -4.84
CA ALA A 14 9.06 -13.99 -4.55
C ALA A 14 9.73 -13.46 -5.83
N ARG A 15 9.92 -14.31 -6.85
CA ARG A 15 10.46 -13.90 -8.16
C ARG A 15 9.45 -13.08 -8.97
N ASP A 16 8.18 -13.46 -8.90
CA ASP A 16 7.10 -12.79 -9.59
C ASP A 16 6.87 -11.37 -9.05
N LEU A 17 6.91 -11.19 -7.72
CA LEU A 17 6.85 -9.89 -7.05
C LEU A 17 8.01 -8.98 -7.44
N LEU A 18 9.22 -9.53 -7.54
CA LEU A 18 10.40 -8.78 -8.00
C LEU A 18 10.27 -8.32 -9.46
N ALA A 19 9.55 -9.08 -10.29
CA ALA A 19 9.39 -8.78 -11.71
C ALA A 19 8.29 -7.74 -12.01
N GLN A 20 7.52 -7.31 -11.01
CA GLN A 20 6.46 -6.32 -11.20
C GLN A 20 7.03 -4.95 -11.56
N GLU A 21 6.38 -4.27 -12.51
CA GLU A 21 6.87 -3.01 -13.09
C GLU A 21 6.44 -1.77 -12.31
N SER A 22 5.54 -1.91 -11.34
CA SER A 22 5.03 -0.78 -10.55
C SER A 22 4.58 -1.20 -9.17
N VAL A 23 4.47 -0.23 -8.26
CA VAL A 23 3.94 -0.44 -6.91
C VAL A 23 2.52 -1.02 -6.95
N ASP A 24 1.66 -0.49 -7.81
CA ASP A 24 0.27 -0.94 -7.91
C ASP A 24 0.20 -2.40 -8.39
N ALA A 25 1.00 -2.76 -9.41
CA ALA A 25 1.10 -4.14 -9.88
C ALA A 25 1.65 -5.09 -8.79
N THR A 26 2.63 -4.65 -7.99
CA THR A 26 3.12 -5.42 -6.83
C THR A 26 2.00 -5.66 -5.81
N LEU A 27 1.21 -4.63 -5.49
CA LEU A 27 0.12 -4.74 -4.51
C LEU A 27 -1.00 -5.65 -5.01
N GLU A 28 -1.40 -5.53 -6.28
CA GLU A 28 -2.37 -6.43 -6.92
C GLU A 28 -1.89 -7.88 -6.90
N ARG A 29 -0.60 -8.10 -7.19
CA ARG A 29 -0.04 -9.45 -7.16
C ARG A 29 -0.07 -10.05 -5.76
N ILE A 30 0.22 -9.25 -4.71
CA ILE A 30 0.18 -9.68 -3.30
C ILE A 30 -1.24 -10.13 -2.91
N THR A 31 -2.27 -9.34 -3.22
CA THR A 31 -3.64 -9.64 -2.80
C THR A 31 -4.21 -10.83 -3.59
N HIS A 32 -3.87 -10.98 -4.87
CA HIS A 32 -4.17 -12.21 -5.60
C HIS A 32 -3.47 -13.43 -4.99
N ALA A 33 -2.19 -13.31 -4.61
CA ALA A 33 -1.45 -14.39 -3.95
C ALA A 33 -2.12 -14.82 -2.63
N ALA A 34 -2.73 -13.90 -1.90
CA ALA A 34 -3.48 -14.21 -0.69
C ALA A 34 -4.65 -15.16 -0.98
N THR A 35 -5.46 -14.88 -2.00
CA THR A 35 -6.57 -15.76 -2.41
C THR A 35 -6.09 -17.10 -2.98
N GLU A 36 -4.89 -17.14 -3.56
CA GLU A 36 -4.31 -18.32 -4.18
C GLU A 36 -3.62 -19.27 -3.19
N LEU A 37 -2.98 -18.73 -2.16
CA LEU A 37 -2.06 -19.46 -1.26
C LEU A 37 -2.65 -19.73 0.12
N VAL A 38 -3.55 -18.87 0.59
CA VAL A 38 -4.12 -18.99 1.94
C VAL A 38 -5.45 -19.70 1.86
N GLU A 39 -5.46 -20.94 2.37
CA GLU A 39 -6.65 -21.77 2.41
C GLU A 39 -7.79 -21.05 3.16
N GLY A 40 -8.91 -20.88 2.44
CA GLY A 40 -10.11 -20.24 2.92
C GLY A 40 -10.22 -18.74 2.68
N CYS A 41 -9.23 -18.11 2.06
CA CYS A 41 -9.33 -16.72 1.61
C CYS A 41 -10.18 -16.63 0.32
N ASP A 42 -11.35 -15.98 0.41
CA ASP A 42 -12.22 -15.72 -0.75
C ASP A 42 -11.92 -14.36 -1.40
N ALA A 43 -11.46 -13.39 -0.60
CA ALA A 43 -11.06 -12.06 -1.06
C ALA A 43 -9.97 -11.47 -0.17
N ALA A 44 -9.15 -10.58 -0.71
CA ALA A 44 -8.09 -9.91 0.00
C ALA A 44 -7.92 -8.44 -0.42
N GLY A 45 -7.32 -7.65 0.47
CA GLY A 45 -6.98 -6.25 0.21
C GLY A 45 -5.82 -5.80 1.08
N ILE A 46 -5.21 -4.69 0.69
CA ILE A 46 -4.20 -4.03 1.51
C ILE A 46 -4.79 -2.74 2.03
N LEU A 47 -4.83 -2.62 3.34
CA LEU A 47 -5.34 -1.45 4.03
C LEU A 47 -4.17 -0.57 4.46
N ILE A 48 -4.20 0.69 4.03
CA ILE A 48 -3.18 1.67 4.38
C ILE A 48 -3.84 2.79 5.17
N VAL A 49 -3.27 3.11 6.34
CA VAL A 49 -3.67 4.25 7.14
C VAL A 49 -2.64 5.36 6.96
N ARG A 50 -3.08 6.54 6.48
CA ARG A 50 -2.23 7.74 6.35
C ARG A 50 -3.00 8.95 6.82
N ASP A 51 -2.39 9.75 7.68
CA ASP A 51 -2.98 10.99 8.23
C ASP A 51 -4.38 10.78 8.86
N GLY A 52 -4.63 9.58 9.38
CA GLY A 52 -5.92 9.19 9.97
C GLY A 52 -6.97 8.73 8.94
N GLU A 53 -6.68 8.77 7.64
CA GLU A 53 -7.54 8.26 6.57
C GLU A 53 -7.21 6.80 6.25
N VAL A 54 -8.26 6.00 6.11
CA VAL A 54 -8.17 4.58 5.78
C VAL A 54 -8.35 4.41 4.27
N ARG A 55 -7.39 3.77 3.60
CA ARG A 55 -7.44 3.53 2.16
C ARG A 55 -7.28 2.06 1.83
N SER A 56 -8.29 1.49 1.17
CA SER A 56 -8.22 0.17 0.56
C SER A 56 -7.41 0.23 -0.73
N VAL A 57 -6.47 -0.69 -0.90
CA VAL A 57 -5.57 -0.78 -2.05
C VAL A 57 -5.56 -2.21 -2.57
N ALA A 58 -5.53 -2.35 -3.89
CA ALA A 58 -5.52 -3.62 -4.59
C ALA A 58 -6.61 -4.62 -4.12
N PRO A 59 -7.88 -4.21 -3.93
CA PRO A 59 -8.93 -5.12 -3.49
C PRO A 59 -9.21 -6.16 -4.58
N THR A 60 -9.27 -7.44 -4.22
CA THR A 60 -9.63 -8.50 -5.17
C THR A 60 -11.14 -8.62 -5.39
N ASP A 61 -11.96 -8.04 -4.52
CA ASP A 61 -13.42 -8.08 -4.56
C ASP A 61 -14.00 -6.79 -3.95
N GLN A 62 -15.20 -6.39 -4.38
CA GLN A 62 -15.90 -5.21 -3.87
C GLN A 62 -16.19 -5.29 -2.37
N VAL A 63 -16.37 -6.49 -1.81
CA VAL A 63 -16.62 -6.69 -0.38
C VAL A 63 -15.49 -6.12 0.49
N VAL A 64 -14.25 -6.14 -0.01
CA VAL A 64 -13.07 -5.60 0.68
C VAL A 64 -13.21 -4.09 0.85
N VAL A 65 -13.51 -3.39 -0.25
CA VAL A 65 -13.72 -1.93 -0.24
C VAL A 65 -14.88 -1.53 0.67
N ASP A 66 -15.97 -2.30 0.63
CA ASP A 66 -17.16 -2.01 1.43
C ASP A 66 -16.92 -2.26 2.92
N SER A 67 -16.14 -3.28 3.26
CA SER A 67 -15.69 -3.58 4.62
C SER A 67 -14.76 -2.49 5.17
N ASP A 68 -13.77 -2.05 4.39
CA ASP A 68 -12.84 -0.99 4.79
C ASP A 68 -13.57 0.34 5.03
N ARG A 69 -14.52 0.68 4.15
CA ARG A 69 -15.39 1.84 4.33
C ARG A 69 -16.31 1.73 5.54
N LEU A 70 -16.73 0.52 5.92
CA LEU A 70 -17.48 0.31 7.16
C LEU A 70 -16.61 0.63 8.38
N GLN A 71 -15.37 0.14 8.38
CA GLN A 71 -14.43 0.45 9.46
C GLN A 71 -14.27 1.97 9.58
N GLU A 72 -14.01 2.65 8.46
CA GLU A 72 -13.83 4.10 8.41
C GLU A 72 -15.03 4.86 8.98
N ARG A 73 -16.24 4.56 8.49
CA ARG A 73 -17.47 5.25 8.93
C ARG A 73 -17.82 5.01 10.39
N LEU A 74 -17.54 3.82 10.90
CA LEU A 74 -17.87 3.44 12.27
C LEU A 74 -16.77 3.82 13.27
N ALA A 75 -15.57 4.18 12.78
CA ALA A 75 -14.36 4.34 13.58
C ALA A 75 -14.11 3.15 14.52
N GLN A 76 -14.50 1.96 14.08
CA GLN A 76 -14.40 0.67 14.75
C GLN A 76 -13.87 -0.36 13.75
N GLY A 77 -13.16 -1.36 14.27
CA GLY A 77 -12.70 -2.47 13.48
C GLY A 77 -11.22 -2.73 13.69
N PRO A 78 -10.74 -3.90 13.26
CA PRO A 78 -9.36 -4.31 13.45
C PRO A 78 -8.35 -3.31 12.92
N CYS A 79 -8.65 -2.62 11.81
CA CYS A 79 -7.77 -1.57 11.28
C CYS A 79 -7.59 -0.39 12.23
N PHE A 80 -8.67 0.05 12.88
CA PHE A 80 -8.64 1.18 13.82
C PHE A 80 -7.84 0.84 15.06
N ASP A 81 -7.94 -0.39 15.53
CA ASP A 81 -7.19 -0.85 16.68
C ASP A 81 -5.71 -0.98 16.34
N VAL A 82 -5.35 -1.52 15.17
CA VAL A 82 -3.95 -1.52 14.70
C VAL A 82 -3.39 -0.11 14.55
N ALA A 83 -4.18 0.84 14.03
CA ALA A 83 -3.73 2.23 13.86
C ALA A 83 -3.64 3.04 15.17
N ARG A 84 -4.39 2.67 16.22
CA ARG A 84 -4.44 3.40 17.50
C ARG A 84 -3.66 2.73 18.62
N SER A 85 -3.47 1.42 18.55
CA SER A 85 -2.87 0.66 19.62
C SER A 85 -1.35 0.70 19.46
N ALA A 86 -0.67 1.27 20.46
CA ALA A 86 0.75 1.05 20.67
C ALA A 86 1.08 -0.40 21.10
N ALA A 87 0.10 -1.31 21.08
CA ALA A 87 0.25 -2.69 21.49
C ALA A 87 0.76 -3.57 20.34
N ALA A 88 1.65 -4.50 20.70
CA ALA A 88 2.46 -5.35 19.85
C ALA A 88 1.70 -6.40 18.99
N GLU A 89 0.40 -6.26 18.79
CA GLU A 89 -0.40 -7.22 18.02
C GLU A 89 -0.29 -6.90 16.53
N ARG A 90 0.57 -7.64 15.84
CA ARG A 90 0.87 -7.48 14.42
C ARG A 90 -0.17 -8.16 13.50
N GLY A 91 -1.25 -8.71 14.06
CA GLY A 91 -2.33 -9.35 13.32
C GLY A 91 -3.54 -9.63 14.19
N PHE A 92 -4.68 -9.89 13.56
CA PHE A 92 -5.96 -10.18 14.23
C PHE A 92 -6.72 -11.29 13.49
N ARG A 93 -7.69 -11.91 14.17
CA ARG A 93 -8.58 -12.92 13.58
C ARG A 93 -9.99 -12.84 14.15
N ILE A 94 -10.97 -12.69 13.27
CA ILE A 94 -12.40 -12.84 13.53
C ILE A 94 -12.82 -14.23 13.02
N THR A 95 -13.01 -15.17 13.94
CA THR A 95 -13.31 -16.57 13.58
C THR A 95 -14.74 -16.72 13.04
N ASP A 96 -15.71 -16.03 13.62
CA ASP A 96 -17.10 -16.01 13.15
C ASP A 96 -17.71 -14.62 13.38
N PHE A 97 -18.19 -13.97 12.32
CA PHE A 97 -18.94 -12.71 12.42
C PHE A 97 -20.35 -12.87 13.03
N HIS A 98 -20.79 -14.10 13.31
CA HIS A 98 -22.10 -14.42 13.88
C HIS A 98 -22.05 -14.77 15.37
N ASP A 99 -20.86 -14.91 15.95
CA ASP A 99 -20.70 -15.05 17.39
C ASP A 99 -21.00 -13.72 18.10
N GLU A 100 -21.27 -13.77 19.41
CA GLU A 100 -21.58 -12.59 20.19
C GLU A 100 -20.38 -11.62 20.19
N PRO A 101 -20.52 -10.38 19.69
CA PRO A 101 -19.38 -9.53 19.42
C PRO A 101 -18.81 -8.97 20.74
N ALA A 102 -17.66 -9.50 21.17
CA ALA A 102 -16.89 -8.94 22.28
C ALA A 102 -16.09 -7.68 21.89
N HIS A 103 -15.66 -7.60 20.61
CA HIS A 103 -14.88 -6.50 20.05
C HIS A 103 -15.54 -5.98 18.75
N TRP A 104 -15.54 -4.66 18.54
CA TRP A 104 -16.13 -3.94 17.39
C TRP A 104 -17.61 -4.29 17.10
N PRO A 105 -18.54 -4.07 18.06
CA PRO A 105 -19.92 -4.53 17.97
C PRO A 105 -20.67 -3.99 16.75
N ASP A 106 -20.45 -2.73 16.37
CA ASP A 106 -21.15 -2.15 15.21
C ASP A 106 -20.55 -2.67 13.90
N TYR A 107 -19.22 -2.82 13.84
CA TYR A 107 -18.54 -3.33 12.64
C TYR A 107 -18.95 -4.78 12.36
N VAL A 108 -18.92 -5.66 13.35
CA VAL A 108 -19.23 -7.10 13.18
C VAL A 108 -20.65 -7.29 12.62
N VAL A 109 -21.63 -6.55 13.14
CA VAL A 109 -23.01 -6.61 12.67
C VAL A 109 -23.11 -6.19 11.20
N ARG A 110 -22.46 -5.11 10.80
CA ARG A 110 -22.51 -4.61 9.42
C ARG A 110 -21.68 -5.43 8.44
N ALA A 111 -20.52 -5.93 8.87
CA ALA A 111 -19.70 -6.85 8.09
C ALA A 111 -20.46 -8.14 7.77
N ARG A 112 -21.31 -8.63 8.70
CA ARG A 112 -22.22 -9.74 8.45
C ARG A 112 -23.25 -9.45 7.35
N GLU A 113 -23.77 -8.22 7.29
CA GLU A 113 -24.70 -7.78 6.22
C GLU A 113 -24.03 -7.79 4.84
N LEU A 114 -22.70 -7.62 4.78
CA LEU A 114 -21.90 -7.79 3.55
C LEU A 114 -21.66 -9.27 3.17
N GLY A 115 -22.12 -10.22 3.99
CA GLY A 115 -21.97 -11.66 3.74
C GLY A 115 -20.63 -12.24 4.21
N LEU A 116 -19.88 -11.52 5.06
CA LEU A 116 -18.64 -12.02 5.66
C LEU A 116 -18.94 -13.05 6.75
N GLY A 117 -18.20 -14.16 6.71
CA GLY A 117 -18.27 -15.25 7.68
C GLY A 117 -17.08 -15.28 8.63
N SER A 118 -15.88 -14.93 8.15
CA SER A 118 -14.67 -14.80 8.97
C SER A 118 -13.67 -13.85 8.30
N MET A 119 -12.72 -13.33 9.08
CA MET A 119 -11.70 -12.39 8.61
C MET A 119 -10.42 -12.60 9.42
N MET A 120 -9.27 -12.37 8.80
CA MET A 120 -8.02 -12.15 9.52
C MET A 120 -7.23 -11.06 8.82
N GLY A 121 -6.31 -10.43 9.51
CA GLY A 121 -5.42 -9.45 8.89
C GLY A 121 -4.08 -9.44 9.57
N ILE A 122 -3.05 -9.14 8.78
CA ILE A 122 -1.66 -9.23 9.19
C ILE A 122 -0.94 -7.98 8.72
N MET A 123 -0.23 -7.31 9.63
CA MET A 123 0.53 -6.12 9.31
C MET A 123 1.62 -6.41 8.29
N LEU A 124 1.72 -5.52 7.30
CA LEU A 124 2.85 -5.41 6.41
C LEU A 124 3.84 -4.44 7.04
N TYR A 125 4.96 -4.95 7.54
CA TYR A 125 6.00 -4.13 8.15
C TYR A 125 7.39 -4.68 7.80
N THR A 126 8.37 -3.78 7.82
CA THR A 126 9.79 -4.10 7.85
C THR A 126 10.38 -3.59 9.17
N ASP A 127 11.69 -3.72 9.38
CA ASP A 127 12.35 -3.11 10.54
C ASP A 127 12.32 -1.57 10.51
N GLU A 128 12.09 -0.97 9.33
CA GLU A 128 12.16 0.48 9.12
C GLU A 128 10.79 1.15 9.03
N GLU A 129 9.75 0.41 8.61
CA GLU A 129 8.47 1.01 8.25
C GLU A 129 7.27 0.08 8.41
N GLU A 130 6.15 0.67 8.80
CA GLU A 130 4.82 0.08 8.71
C GLU A 130 4.18 0.49 7.38
N LEU A 131 3.80 -0.51 6.57
CA LEU A 131 3.34 -0.32 5.21
C LEU A 131 1.82 -0.37 5.08
N GLY A 132 1.15 -1.03 6.01
CA GLY A 132 -0.30 -1.26 6.03
C GLY A 132 -0.63 -2.61 6.66
N ALA A 133 -1.80 -3.15 6.35
CA ALA A 133 -2.22 -4.50 6.70
C ALA A 133 -2.70 -5.24 5.46
N LEU A 134 -2.35 -6.52 5.34
CA LEU A 134 -2.94 -7.43 4.37
C LEU A 134 -4.11 -8.15 5.04
N ASP A 135 -5.30 -7.89 4.54
CA ASP A 135 -6.54 -8.41 5.08
C ASP A 135 -7.08 -9.54 4.20
N PHE A 136 -7.55 -10.59 4.86
CA PHE A 136 -8.08 -11.81 4.26
C PHE A 136 -9.53 -11.98 4.71
N TYR A 137 -10.41 -12.20 3.74
CA TYR A 137 -11.85 -12.27 3.94
C TYR A 137 -12.38 -13.62 3.49
N SER A 138 -13.30 -14.19 4.25
CA SER A 138 -14.07 -15.35 3.82
C SER A 138 -15.55 -15.17 4.07
N ARG A 139 -16.38 -15.69 3.16
CA ARG A 139 -17.82 -15.84 3.35
C ARG A 139 -18.15 -17.02 4.27
N ARG A 140 -17.20 -17.94 4.49
CA ARG A 140 -17.35 -19.06 5.41
C ARG A 140 -16.92 -18.66 6.82
N ARG A 141 -17.64 -19.20 7.79
CA ARG A 141 -17.30 -19.10 9.22
C ARG A 141 -16.14 -20.04 9.52
N GLY A 142 -15.24 -19.64 10.41
CA GLY A 142 -14.09 -20.43 10.82
C GLY A 142 -13.17 -20.84 9.67
N ALA A 143 -13.10 -20.06 8.58
CA ALA A 143 -12.32 -20.41 7.40
C ALA A 143 -10.81 -20.34 7.67
N PHE A 144 -10.38 -19.42 8.53
CA PHE A 144 -8.99 -19.20 8.88
C PHE A 144 -8.58 -20.03 10.10
N THR A 145 -7.79 -21.06 9.84
CA THR A 145 -7.19 -21.94 10.84
C THR A 145 -5.79 -21.45 11.24
N GLU A 146 -5.15 -22.08 12.23
CA GLU A 146 -3.73 -21.81 12.56
C GLU A 146 -2.79 -22.01 11.36
N ALA A 147 -3.11 -22.96 10.46
CA ALA A 147 -2.36 -23.17 9.23
C ALA A 147 -2.56 -22.01 8.24
N SER A 148 -3.80 -21.53 8.09
CA SER A 148 -4.10 -20.34 7.28
C SER A 148 -3.38 -19.11 7.82
N GLU A 149 -3.37 -18.93 9.15
CA GLU A 149 -2.67 -17.83 9.82
C GLU A 149 -1.15 -17.91 9.59
N THR A 150 -0.55 -19.09 9.75
CA THR A 150 0.89 -19.30 9.46
C THR A 150 1.23 -18.99 8.00
N ALA A 151 0.40 -19.43 7.05
CA ALA A 151 0.57 -19.11 5.63
C ALA A 151 0.43 -17.61 5.37
N GLY A 152 -0.55 -16.96 6.01
CA GLY A 152 -0.76 -15.51 5.96
C GLY A 152 0.45 -14.75 6.46
N TRP A 153 1.07 -15.16 7.57
CA TRP A 153 2.27 -14.54 8.13
C TRP A 153 3.47 -14.63 7.18
N LEU A 154 3.67 -15.81 6.58
CA LEU A 154 4.74 -16.04 5.60
C LEU A 154 4.53 -15.18 4.36
N LEU A 155 3.30 -15.10 3.85
CA LEU A 155 2.95 -14.25 2.72
C LEU A 155 3.15 -12.77 3.05
N ALA A 156 2.58 -12.29 4.16
CA ALA A 156 2.66 -10.89 4.59
C ALA A 156 4.12 -10.42 4.77
N SER A 157 4.98 -11.28 5.31
CA SER A 157 6.40 -10.97 5.50
C SER A 157 7.12 -10.74 4.15
N HIS A 158 6.88 -11.60 3.16
CA HIS A 158 7.48 -11.43 1.82
C HIS A 158 6.84 -10.26 1.06
N ALA A 159 5.53 -10.09 1.22
CA ALA A 159 4.77 -8.98 0.65
C ALA A 159 5.28 -7.63 1.17
N ALA A 160 5.59 -7.52 2.46
CA ALA A 160 6.14 -6.30 3.04
C ALA A 160 7.49 -5.92 2.40
N VAL A 161 8.40 -6.88 2.25
CA VAL A 161 9.70 -6.65 1.59
C VAL A 161 9.52 -6.23 0.13
N ALA A 162 8.65 -6.92 -0.62
CA ALA A 162 8.38 -6.60 -2.01
C ALA A 162 7.75 -5.21 -2.16
N PHE A 163 6.76 -4.87 -1.32
CA PHE A 163 6.10 -3.56 -1.34
C PHE A 163 7.08 -2.44 -0.97
N SER A 164 7.87 -2.60 0.09
CA SER A 164 8.92 -1.63 0.47
C SER A 164 9.91 -1.39 -0.69
N SER A 165 10.35 -2.48 -1.33
CA SER A 165 11.30 -2.43 -2.45
C SER A 165 10.70 -1.73 -3.66
N ALA A 166 9.48 -2.08 -4.07
CA ALA A 166 8.79 -1.45 -5.19
C ALA A 166 8.56 0.05 -4.93
N ARG A 167 8.17 0.41 -3.71
CA ARG A 167 7.97 1.81 -3.31
C ARG A 167 9.26 2.61 -3.36
N THR A 168 10.35 2.05 -2.83
CA THR A 168 11.68 2.67 -2.87
C THR A 168 12.16 2.86 -4.30
N HIS A 169 11.99 1.84 -5.15
CA HIS A 169 12.34 1.91 -6.56
C HIS A 169 11.58 3.02 -7.28
N ALA A 170 10.25 3.08 -7.12
CA ALA A 170 9.43 4.12 -7.73
C ALA A 170 9.81 5.54 -7.24
N GLN A 171 10.16 5.69 -5.96
CA GLN A 171 10.64 6.97 -5.42
C GLN A 171 11.98 7.40 -6.04
N LEU A 172 12.91 6.46 -6.23
CA LEU A 172 14.20 6.71 -6.88
C LEU A 172 14.02 7.09 -8.36
N GLU A 173 13.19 6.36 -9.10
CA GLU A 173 12.85 6.69 -10.49
C GLU A 173 12.25 8.08 -10.61
N GLN A 174 11.28 8.42 -9.73
CA GLN A 174 10.68 9.75 -9.69
C GLN A 174 11.72 10.84 -9.36
N ALA A 175 12.67 10.55 -8.47
CA ALA A 175 13.74 11.48 -8.11
C ALA A 175 14.71 11.72 -9.29
N ILE A 176 15.08 10.66 -10.02
CA ILE A 176 15.90 10.74 -11.23
C ILE A 176 15.18 11.55 -12.31
N GLY A 177 13.91 11.25 -12.59
CA GLY A 177 13.11 12.00 -13.56
C GLY A 177 12.99 13.48 -13.19
N THR A 178 12.74 13.78 -11.91
CA THR A 178 12.71 15.16 -11.41
C THR A 178 14.05 15.88 -11.61
N ARG A 179 15.17 15.22 -11.30
CA ARG A 179 16.51 15.77 -11.50
C ARG A 179 16.79 16.02 -12.98
N HIS A 180 16.36 15.14 -13.87
CA HIS A 180 16.50 15.30 -15.31
C HIS A 180 15.75 16.54 -15.80
N THR A 181 14.46 16.68 -15.48
CA THR A 181 13.65 17.84 -15.86
C THR A 181 14.22 19.15 -15.32
N ILE A 182 14.74 19.18 -14.09
CA ILE A 182 15.42 20.35 -13.54
C ILE A 182 16.68 20.69 -14.35
N GLY A 183 17.49 19.69 -14.71
CA GLY A 183 18.66 19.85 -15.58
C GLY A 183 18.32 20.44 -16.95
N GLU A 184 17.27 19.93 -17.59
CA GLU A 184 16.78 20.45 -18.88
C GLU A 184 16.32 21.91 -18.77
N ALA A 185 15.52 22.23 -17.75
CA ALA A 185 15.07 23.60 -17.50
C ALA A 185 16.24 24.57 -17.25
N MET A 186 17.25 24.14 -16.48
CA MET A 186 18.47 24.93 -16.29
C MET A 186 19.19 25.15 -17.61
N GLY A 187 19.35 24.12 -18.44
CA GLY A 187 19.97 24.22 -19.76
C GLY A 187 19.26 25.22 -20.68
N ILE A 188 17.92 25.23 -20.68
CA ILE A 188 17.11 26.22 -21.41
C ILE A 188 17.42 27.63 -20.91
N LEU A 189 17.40 27.87 -19.61
CA LEU A 189 17.67 29.18 -19.02
C LEU A 189 19.11 29.66 -19.23
N MET A 190 20.08 28.75 -19.14
CA MET A 190 21.49 29.03 -19.45
C MET A 190 21.63 29.48 -20.90
N GLY A 191 20.99 28.79 -21.84
CA GLY A 191 21.02 29.12 -23.26
C GLY A 191 20.31 30.43 -23.61
N SER A 192 19.12 30.67 -23.05
CA SER A 192 18.28 31.83 -23.39
C SER A 192 18.71 33.12 -22.67
N HIS A 193 19.24 33.02 -21.45
CA HIS A 193 19.59 34.17 -20.61
C HIS A 193 21.08 34.30 -20.31
N ARG A 194 21.95 33.44 -20.89
CA ARG A 194 23.41 33.42 -20.66
C ARG A 194 23.78 33.32 -19.18
N LEU A 195 22.99 32.56 -18.42
CA LEU A 195 23.23 32.30 -17.01
C LEU A 195 24.25 31.18 -16.82
N THR A 196 24.98 31.22 -15.71
CA THR A 196 25.69 30.03 -15.22
C THR A 196 24.69 28.98 -14.70
N GLU A 197 25.14 27.74 -14.54
CA GLU A 197 24.33 26.67 -13.94
C GLU A 197 23.80 27.08 -12.55
N GLU A 198 24.66 27.64 -11.70
CA GLU A 198 24.28 28.11 -10.36
C GLU A 198 23.21 29.21 -10.44
N GLN A 199 23.37 30.18 -11.35
CA GLN A 199 22.38 31.24 -11.56
C GLN A 199 21.04 30.69 -12.05
N ALA A 200 21.05 29.76 -13.01
CA ALA A 200 19.84 29.13 -13.53
C ALA A 200 19.09 28.35 -12.43
N PHE A 201 19.82 27.58 -11.61
CA PHE A 201 19.22 26.90 -10.47
C PHE A 201 18.59 27.88 -9.47
N GLN A 202 19.28 28.99 -9.17
CA GLN A 202 18.76 30.01 -8.26
C GLN A 202 17.50 30.70 -8.82
N VAL A 203 17.39 30.89 -10.14
CA VAL A 203 16.17 31.41 -10.77
C VAL A 203 15.00 30.45 -10.54
N LEU A 204 15.18 29.15 -10.84
CA LEU A 204 14.13 28.14 -10.61
C LEU A 204 13.73 28.07 -9.13
N ARG A 205 14.72 28.08 -8.23
CA ARG A 205 14.51 28.02 -6.77
C ARG A 205 13.76 29.25 -6.26
N ARG A 206 14.16 30.45 -6.69
CA ARG A 206 13.52 31.70 -6.29
C ARG A 206 12.06 31.72 -6.74
N TYR A 207 11.80 31.38 -8.01
CA TYR A 207 10.42 31.33 -8.50
C TYR A 207 9.56 30.32 -7.72
N SER A 208 10.10 29.12 -7.45
CA SER A 208 9.46 28.10 -6.63
C SER A 208 9.07 28.63 -5.25
N GLN A 209 9.98 29.36 -4.59
CA GLN A 209 9.74 29.94 -3.26
C GLN A 209 8.74 31.10 -3.30
N ASP A 210 8.91 32.03 -4.24
CA ASP A 210 8.07 33.24 -4.35
C ASP A 210 6.61 32.91 -4.69
N HIS A 211 6.38 31.81 -5.42
CA HIS A 211 5.04 31.38 -5.86
C HIS A 211 4.49 30.18 -5.07
N ASN A 212 5.27 29.64 -4.12
CA ASN A 212 4.92 28.42 -3.38
C ASN A 212 4.55 27.23 -4.29
N VAL A 213 5.28 27.06 -5.39
CA VAL A 213 5.12 25.96 -6.37
C VAL A 213 6.30 25.02 -6.26
N LYS A 214 6.08 23.70 -6.35
CA LYS A 214 7.18 22.73 -6.27
C LYS A 214 8.18 22.95 -7.40
N LEU A 215 9.47 22.93 -7.08
CA LEU A 215 10.57 23.18 -8.02
C LEU A 215 10.47 22.34 -9.30
N ARG A 216 10.08 21.07 -9.18
CA ARG A 216 9.88 20.17 -10.33
C ARG A 216 8.81 20.65 -11.31
N ASP A 217 7.76 21.29 -10.81
CA ASP A 217 6.65 21.78 -11.63
C ASP A 217 7.04 23.11 -12.30
N VAL A 218 7.84 23.94 -11.62
CA VAL A 218 8.49 25.10 -12.23
C VAL A 218 9.40 24.66 -13.38
N ALA A 219 10.26 23.67 -13.15
CA ALA A 219 11.16 23.13 -14.18
C ALA A 219 10.37 22.57 -15.38
N ARG A 220 9.30 21.81 -15.14
CA ARG A 220 8.42 21.31 -16.20
C ARG A 220 7.85 22.44 -17.06
N ARG A 221 7.35 23.50 -16.42
CA ARG A 221 6.82 24.69 -17.13
C ARG A 221 7.88 25.34 -18.02
N VAL A 222 9.13 25.41 -17.58
CA VAL A 222 10.23 25.92 -18.41
C VAL A 222 10.52 25.00 -19.59
N CYS A 223 10.54 23.68 -19.39
CA CYS A 223 10.72 22.73 -20.48
C CYS A 223 9.59 22.83 -21.53
N GLU A 224 8.35 23.07 -21.10
CA GLU A 224 7.18 23.21 -21.97
C GLU A 224 7.15 24.57 -22.72
N LEU A 225 7.49 25.66 -22.04
CA LEU A 225 7.35 27.03 -22.58
C LEU A 225 8.65 27.60 -23.16
N GLY A 226 9.79 26.97 -22.90
CA GLY A 226 11.12 27.46 -23.26
C GLY A 226 11.59 28.70 -22.48
N ARG A 227 10.84 29.13 -21.45
CA ARG A 227 11.11 30.32 -20.64
C ARG A 227 10.40 30.27 -19.29
N LEU A 228 10.88 31.09 -18.34
CA LEU A 228 10.12 31.46 -17.14
C LEU A 228 9.27 32.70 -17.46
N ASP A 229 7.99 32.71 -17.05
CA ASP A 229 7.14 33.91 -17.04
C ASP A 229 7.30 34.68 -15.73
#